data_AF-A8V2M5-F1
#
_entry.id   AF-A8V2M5-F1
#
_cell.length_a   1.000
_cell.length_b   1.000
_cell.length_c   1.000
_cell.angle_alpha   90.00
_cell.angle_beta   90.00
_cell.angle_gamma   90.00
#
_symmetry.space_group_name_H-M   'P 1'
#
loop_
_entity.id
_entity.type
_entity.pdbx_description
1 polymer ?
#
loop_
_entity_poly.entity_id
_entity_poly.type
_entity_poly.pdbx_seq_one_letter_code
_entity_poly.pdbx_strand_id
1 'polypeptide(L)' 'MKKIAVVLLNMGGPDSLEAVEPFLYNLFSDHDIIQIPRLIQK' A
#
# COMPACT_ATOMS: atom_id res chain seq x y z
N MET A 1 -4.02 -34.00 -9.97
CA MET A 1 -3.30 -32.77 -10.38
C MET A 1 -3.35 -31.76 -9.25
N LYS A 2 -2.23 -31.09 -8.93
CA LYS A 2 -2.17 -30.09 -7.84
C LYS A 2 -2.67 -28.74 -8.39
N LYS A 3 -3.60 -28.06 -7.71
CA LYS A 3 -4.04 -26.70 -8.09
C LYS A 3 -2.97 -25.72 -7.62
N ILE A 4 -2.43 -24.92 -8.55
CA ILE A 4 -1.44 -23.88 -8.25
C ILE A 4 -2.09 -22.53 -8.51
N ALA A 5 -2.01 -21.62 -7.54
CA ALA A 5 -2.44 -20.24 -7.69
C ALA A 5 -1.22 -19.34 -7.94
N VAL A 6 -1.39 -18.33 -8.77
CA VAL A 6 -0.40 -17.27 -9.01
C VAL A 6 -1.02 -15.96 -8.53
N VAL A 7 -0.34 -15.28 -7.61
CA VAL A 7 -0.76 -13.97 -7.10
C VAL A 7 0.07 -12.90 -7.78
N LEU A 8 -0.57 -11.97 -8.47
CA LEU A 8 0.07 -10.80 -9.03
C LEU A 8 0.02 -9.68 -7.99
N LEU A 9 1.19 -9.27 -7.51
CA LEU A 9 1.32 -8.18 -6.55
C LEU A 9 1.64 -6.88 -7.29
N ASN A 10 0.99 -5.80 -6.87
CA ASN A 10 1.28 -4.44 -7.27
C ASN A 10 0.95 -3.51 -6.09
N MET A 11 1.44 -2.28 -6.10
CA MET A 11 1.07 -1.26 -5.11
C MET A 11 -0.41 -0.85 -5.20
N GLY A 12 -1.00 -1.02 -6.38
CA GLY A 12 -2.36 -0.54 -6.66
C GLY A 12 -2.40 0.98 -6.85
N GLY A 13 -3.60 1.55 -6.69
CA GLY A 13 -3.85 2.98 -6.78
C GLY A 13 -5.34 3.26 -6.52
N PRO A 14 -5.70 4.51 -6.19
CA PRO A 14 -7.08 4.88 -5.94
C PRO A 14 -7.89 4.78 -7.25
N ASP A 15 -9.06 4.16 -7.18
CA ASP A 15 -10.01 4.01 -8.29
C ASP A 15 -11.05 5.15 -8.34
N SER A 16 -11.16 5.92 -7.25
CA SER A 16 -11.98 7.12 -7.16
C SER A 16 -11.27 8.23 -6.37
N LEU A 17 -11.83 9.44 -6.39
CA LEU A 17 -11.26 10.58 -5.66
C LEU A 17 -11.36 10.38 -4.13
N GLU A 18 -12.41 9.71 -3.67
CA GLU A 18 -12.63 9.42 -2.24
C GLU A 18 -11.61 8.38 -1.73
N ALA A 19 -11.11 7.50 -2.61
CA ALA A 19 -10.09 6.51 -2.28
C ALA A 19 -8.67 7.09 -2.16
N VAL A 20 -8.45 8.36 -2.54
CA VAL A 20 -7.13 8.99 -2.52
C VAL A 20 -6.59 9.10 -1.10
N GLU A 21 -7.38 9.58 -0.14
CA GLU A 21 -6.92 9.71 1.25
C GLU A 21 -6.55 8.36 1.87
N PRO A 22 -7.39 7.30 1.80
CA PRO A 22 -7.01 5.97 2.27
C PRO A 22 -5.74 5.41 1.62
N PHE A 23 -5.57 5.60 0.31
CA PHE A 23 -4.38 5.14 -0.40
C PHE A 23 -3.12 5.85 0.11
N LEU A 24 -3.14 7.19 0.17
CA LEU A 24 -2.00 7.97 0.65
C LEU A 24 -1.71 7.70 2.12
N TYR A 25 -2.73 7.53 2.96
CA TYR A 25 -2.53 7.15 4.35
C TYR A 25 -1.71 5.87 4.48
N ASN A 26 -2.10 4.80 3.76
CA ASN A 26 -1.38 3.53 3.78
C ASN A 26 0.05 3.68 3.23
N LEU A 27 0.21 4.43 2.13
CA LEU A 27 1.50 4.66 1.49
C LEU A 27 2.51 5.37 2.42
N PHE A 28 2.08 6.41 3.13
CA PHE A 28 2.95 7.18 4.02
C PHE A 28 3.15 6.53 5.39
N SER A 29 2.27 5.60 5.80
CA SER A 29 2.42 4.84 7.04
C SER A 29 3.42 3.69 6.89
N ASP A 30 3.70 3.26 5.66
CA ASP A 30 4.68 2.21 5.38
C ASP A 30 6.11 2.75 5.37
N HIS A 31 6.92 2.37 6.38
CA HIS A 31 8.32 2.77 6.50
C HIS A 31 9.24 2.13 5.45
N ASP A 32 8.88 0.94 4.97
CA ASP A 32 9.66 0.23 3.96
C ASP A 32 9.46 0.87 2.57
N ILE A 33 8.35 1.60 2.37
CA ILE A 33 8.09 2.38 1.16
C ILE A 33 8.58 3.83 1.29
N ILE A 34 8.18 4.54 2.36
CA ILE A 34 8.60 5.93 2.61
C ILE A 34 9.27 6.06 3.97
N GLN A 35 10.54 6.45 3.94
CA GLN A 35 11.35 6.62 5.15
C GLN A 35 11.14 8.00 5.77
N ILE A 36 10.20 8.07 6.70
CA ILE A 36 9.99 9.21 7.59
C ILE A 36 10.55 8.83 8.97
N PRO A 37 11.02 9.78 9.80
CA PRO A 37 11.44 9.45 11.16
C PRO A 37 10.38 8.65 11.92
N ARG A 38 10.76 7.47 12.44
CA ARG A 38 9.81 6.53 13.09
C ARG A 38 9.05 7.10 14.27
N LEU A 39 9.56 8.18 14.89
CA LEU A 39 8.89 8.86 15.99
C LEU A 39 7.62 9.61 15.55
N ILE A 40 7.49 9.94 14.27
CA ILE A 40 6.37 10.72 13.71
C ILE A 40 5.63 9.99 12.59
N GLN A 41 6.13 8.83 12.16
CA GLN A 41 5.43 7.99 11.21
C GLN A 41 4.30 7.26 11.94
N LYS A 42 3.10 7.26 11.33
CA LYS A 42 1.92 6.61 11.89
C LYS A 42 2.03 5.10 11.88
#